data_AF-A0AAU3UPF4-F1
#
_entry.id   AF-A0AAU3UPF4-F1
#
_cell.length_a   1.000
_cell.length_b   1.000
_cell.length_c   1.000
_cell.angle_alpha   90.00
_cell.angle_beta   90.00
_cell.angle_gamma   90.00
#
_symmetry.space_group_name_H-M   'P 1'
#
loop_
_entity.id
_entity.type
_entity.pdbx_description
1 polymer ?
#
loop_
_entity_poly.entity_id
_entity_poly.type
_entity_poly.pdbx_seq_one_letter_code
_entity_poly.pdbx_strand_id
1 'polypeptide(L)'
;MPKRYSAEIRCKVLELITTGRTVARVASDLGIAEQTIYNWRRQELIATGQAPLTRGGLLELAAAQRRIEELEREIIQLRQYRELPVNAVAALP
;
A
#
# COMPACT_ATOMS: atom_id res chain seq x y z
N MET A 1 18.06 18.26 6.40
CA MET A 1 16.83 17.45 6.55
C MET A 1 16.24 17.15 5.18
N PRO A 2 15.77 15.93 4.89
CA PRO A 2 15.11 15.64 3.62
C PRO A 2 13.83 16.49 3.50
N LYS A 3 13.69 17.22 2.39
CA LYS A 3 12.50 18.03 2.09
C LYS A 3 11.31 17.07 1.95
N ARG A 4 10.37 17.09 2.89
CA ARG A 4 9.12 16.32 2.81
C ARG A 4 8.08 17.18 2.11
N TYR A 5 7.62 16.73 0.95
CA TYR A 5 6.49 17.35 0.25
C TYR A 5 5.18 16.79 0.79
N SER A 6 4.14 17.62 0.84
CA SER A 6 2.79 17.16 1.23
C SER A 6 2.18 16.30 0.13
N ALA A 7 1.20 15.47 0.50
CA ALA A 7 0.43 14.68 -0.45
C ALA A 7 -0.29 15.56 -1.49
N GLU A 8 -0.82 16.71 -1.06
CA GLU A 8 -1.48 17.68 -1.94
C GLU A 8 -0.55 18.20 -3.04
N ILE A 9 0.69 18.55 -2.70
CA ILE A 9 1.69 19.00 -3.68
C ILE A 9 1.98 17.87 -4.67
N ARG A 10 2.19 16.64 -4.19
CA ARG A 10 2.42 15.48 -5.04
C ARG A 10 1.25 15.25 -6.00
N CYS A 11 0.02 15.25 -5.51
CA CYS A 11 -1.17 15.04 -6.34
C CYS A 11 -1.26 16.08 -7.46
N LYS A 12 -1.10 17.36 -7.12
CA LYS A 12 -1.12 18.46 -8.10
C LYS A 12 0.00 18.33 -9.14
N VAL A 13 1.19 17.92 -8.74
CA VAL A 13 2.33 17.68 -9.66
C VAL A 13 2.01 16.55 -10.63
N LEU A 14 1.45 15.44 -10.15
CA LEU A 14 1.07 14.31 -10.99
C LEU A 14 -0.06 14.69 -11.95
N GLU A 15 -1.06 15.45 -11.49
CA GLU A 15 -2.15 15.97 -12.32
C GLU A 15 -1.60 16.81 -13.48
N LEU A 16 -0.72 17.78 -13.21
CA LEU A 16 -0.10 18.62 -14.24
C LEU A 16 0.64 17.79 -15.30
N ILE A 17 1.30 16.70 -14.91
CA ILE A 17 1.96 15.80 -15.85
C ILE A 17 0.95 15.01 -16.68
N THR A 18 -0.13 14.52 -16.07
CA THR A 18 -1.20 13.82 -16.80
C THR A 18 -1.91 14.71 -17.83
N THR A 19 -2.02 16.02 -17.57
CA THR A 19 -2.53 17.01 -18.55
C THR A 19 -1.57 17.33 -19.71
N GLY A 20 -0.40 16.65 -19.77
CA GLY A 20 0.55 16.76 -20.88
C GLY A 20 1.72 17.72 -20.64
N ARG A 21 1.86 18.32 -19.45
CA ARG A 21 3.08 19.09 -19.14
C ARG A 21 4.27 18.17 -18.94
N THR A 22 5.44 18.60 -19.39
CA THR A 22 6.68 17.85 -19.20
C THR A 22 7.17 17.94 -17.76
N VAL A 23 7.86 16.89 -17.31
CA VAL A 23 8.45 16.84 -15.95
C VAL A 23 9.42 18.00 -15.73
N ALA A 24 10.27 18.31 -16.71
CA ALA A 24 11.23 19.42 -16.64
C ALA A 24 10.55 20.78 -16.42
N ARG A 25 9.43 21.05 -17.11
CA ARG A 25 8.65 22.27 -16.93
C ARG A 25 8.09 22.36 -15.51
N VAL A 26 7.42 21.30 -15.05
CA VAL A 26 6.79 21.26 -13.72
C VAL A 26 7.84 21.35 -12.60
N ALA A 27 8.99 20.71 -12.78
CA ALA A 27 10.13 20.80 -11.88
C ALA A 27 10.66 22.24 -11.74
N SER A 28 10.89 22.91 -12.88
CA SER A 28 11.35 24.30 -12.91
C SER A 28 10.33 25.24 -12.29
N ASP A 29 9.05 25.13 -12.67
CA ASP A 29 7.98 26.03 -12.22
C ASP A 29 7.74 25.95 -10.70
N LEU A 30 7.95 24.77 -10.10
CA LEU A 30 7.68 24.52 -8.68
C LEU A 30 8.94 24.43 -7.81
N GLY A 31 10.14 24.54 -8.40
CA GLY A 31 11.41 24.39 -7.69
C GLY A 31 11.60 23.00 -7.06
N ILE A 32 11.13 21.96 -7.74
CA ILE A 32 11.22 20.56 -7.31
C ILE A 32 12.21 19.84 -8.22
N ALA A 33 13.13 19.06 -7.66
CA ALA A 33 14.04 18.27 -8.48
C ALA A 33 13.28 17.23 -9.34
N GLU A 34 13.59 17.16 -10.63
CA GLU A 34 12.95 16.24 -11.58
C GLU A 34 12.95 14.79 -11.09
N GLN A 35 14.05 14.34 -10.49
CA GLN A 35 14.16 12.99 -9.92
C GLN A 35 13.07 12.69 -8.88
N THR A 36 12.67 13.68 -8.08
CA THR A 36 11.60 13.53 -7.08
C THR A 36 10.26 13.29 -7.77
N ILE A 37 10.01 14.01 -8.86
CA ILE A 37 8.79 13.89 -9.66
C ILE A 37 8.74 12.53 -10.37
N TYR A 38 9.85 12.07 -10.93
CA TYR A 38 9.95 10.73 -11.51
C TYR A 38 9.68 9.63 -10.48
N ASN A 39 10.20 9.77 -9.26
CA ASN A 39 9.94 8.83 -8.18
C ASN A 39 8.45 8.78 -7.81
N TRP A 40 7.78 9.93 -7.72
CA TRP A 40 6.33 9.96 -7.48
C TRP A 40 5.54 9.32 -8.61
N ARG A 41 5.88 9.63 -9.87
CA ARG A 41 5.21 9.03 -11.03
C ARG A 41 5.37 7.51 -11.01
N ARG A 42 6.57 7.00 -10.72
CA ARG A 42 6.81 5.57 -10.59
C ARG A 42 5.96 4.94 -9.49
N GLN A 43 5.90 5.57 -8.32
CA GLN A 43 5.07 5.09 -7.20
C GLN A 43 3.58 5.09 -7.56
N GLU A 44 3.11 6.08 -8.32
CA GLU A 44 1.73 6.14 -8.79
C GLU A 44 1.38 5.00 -9.75
N LEU A 45 2.29 4.70 -10.68
CA LEU A 45 2.12 3.57 -11.60
C LEU A 45 2.08 2.24 -10.85
N ILE A 46 2.90 2.09 -9.80
CA ILE A 46 2.86 0.91 -8.92
C ILE A 46 1.52 0.83 -8.18
N ALA A 47 1.08 1.95 -7.58
CA ALA A 47 -0.17 2.01 -6.80
C ALA A 47 -1.42 1.73 -7.65
N THR A 48 -1.41 2.15 -8.91
CA THR A 48 -2.51 1.91 -9.88
C THR A 48 -2.38 0.58 -10.64
N GLY A 49 -1.37 -0.23 -10.33
CA GLY A 49 -1.14 -1.52 -10.99
C GLY A 49 -0.63 -1.44 -12.44
N GLN A 50 -0.23 -0.25 -12.89
CA GLN A 50 0.33 -0.01 -14.22
C GLN A 50 1.85 -0.31 -14.30
N ALA A 51 2.49 -0.54 -13.16
CA ALA A 51 3.88 -0.98 -13.06
C ALA A 51 4.02 -2.09 -12.00
N PRO A 52 4.98 -3.03 -12.17
CA PRO A 52 5.19 -4.09 -11.20
C PRO A 52 5.73 -3.55 -9.88
N LEU A 53 5.35 -4.22 -8.79
CA LEU A 53 5.89 -3.98 -7.45
C LEU A 53 7.42 -4.17 -7.45
N THR A 54 8.08 -3.47 -6.55
CA THR A 54 9.51 -3.73 -6.27
C THR A 54 9.65 -5.09 -5.58
N ARG A 55 10.86 -5.67 -5.62
CA ARG A 55 11.15 -6.92 -4.89
C ARG A 55 10.81 -6.81 -3.39
N GLY A 56 11.10 -5.67 -2.76
CA GLY A 56 10.72 -5.40 -1.38
C GLY A 56 9.20 -5.40 -1.21
N GLY A 57 8.48 -4.69 -2.08
CA GLY A 57 7.01 -4.67 -2.06
C GLY A 57 6.36 -6.04 -2.27
N LEU A 58 6.95 -6.91 -3.10
CA LEU A 58 6.47 -8.29 -3.25
C LEU A 58 6.68 -9.14 -1.99
N LEU A 59 7.81 -8.95 -1.29
CA LEU A 59 8.07 -9.63 -0.01
C LEU A 59 7.10 -9.17 1.07
N GLU A 60 6.85 -7.86 1.14
CA GLU A 60 5.88 -7.27 2.07
C GLU A 60 4.46 -7.77 1.76
N LEU A 61 4.07 -7.83 0.48
CA LEU A 61 2.77 -8.38 0.06
C LEU A 61 2.61 -9.84 0.50
N ALA A 62 3.63 -10.68 0.27
CA ALA A 62 3.61 -12.08 0.69
C ALA A 62 3.51 -12.23 2.22
N ALA A 63 4.20 -11.38 2.98
CA ALA A 63 4.11 -11.36 4.44
C ALA A 63 2.71 -10.96 4.92
N ALA A 64 2.12 -9.93 4.30
CA ALA A 64 0.76 -9.49 4.61
C ALA A 64 -0.29 -10.58 4.31
N GLN A 65 -0.17 -11.26 3.16
CA GLN A 65 -1.05 -12.37 2.79
C GLN A 65 -0.98 -13.51 3.81
N ARG A 66 0.23 -13.92 4.23
CA ARG A 66 0.38 -14.95 5.28
C ARG A 66 -0.28 -14.54 6.60
N ARG A 67 -0.16 -13.27 6.99
CA ARG A 67 -0.79 -12.78 8.21
C ARG A 67 -2.31 -12.76 8.11
N ILE A 68 -2.86 -12.43 6.94
CA ILE A 68 -4.31 -12.51 6.68
C ILE A 68 -4.78 -13.95 6.83
N GLU A 69 -4.12 -14.92 6.19
CA GLU A 69 -4.50 -16.34 6.30
C GLU A 69 -4.44 -16.85 7.75
N GLU A 70 -3.44 -16.44 8.52
CA GLU A 70 -3.32 -16.80 9.93
C GLU A 70 -4.49 -16.24 10.75
N LEU A 71 -4.79 -14.96 10.58
CA LEU A 71 -5.91 -14.30 11.25
C LEU A 71 -7.26 -14.91 10.86
N GLU A 72 -7.44 -15.27 9.58
CA GLU A 72 -8.64 -15.96 9.12
C GLU A 72 -8.81 -17.33 9.80
N ARG A 73 -7.72 -18.10 9.99
CA ARG A 73 -7.76 -19.37 10.74
C ARG A 73 -8.12 -19.16 12.20
N GLU A 74 -7.52 -18.17 12.86
CA GLU A 74 -7.84 -17.83 14.25
C GLU A 74 -9.32 -17.46 14.40
N ILE A 75 -9.86 -16.64 13.47
CA ILE A 75 -11.29 -16.28 13.46
C ILE A 75 -12.18 -17.52 13.32
N ILE A 76 -11.83 -18.45 12.42
CA ILE A 76 -12.60 -19.69 12.24
C ILE A 76 -12.60 -20.51 13.53
N GLN A 77 -11.44 -20.69 14.17
CA GLN A 77 -11.34 -21.42 15.44
C GLN A 77 -12.18 -20.76 16.54
N LEU A 78 -12.07 -19.44 16.71
CA LEU A 78 -12.84 -18.71 17.72
C LEU A 78 -14.35 -18.81 17.50
N ARG A 79 -14.81 -18.79 16.24
CA ARG A 79 -16.23 -19.00 15.91
C ARG A 79 -16.69 -20.40 16.29
N GLN A 80 -15.89 -21.43 16.01
CA GLN A 80 -16.20 -22.81 16.40
C GLN A 80 -16.32 -22.95 17.93
N TYR A 81 -15.40 -22.38 18.71
CA TYR A 81 -15.50 -22.40 20.17
C TYR A 81 -16.75 -21.69 20.70
N ARG A 82 -17.18 -20.59 20.06
CA ARG A 82 -18.39 -19.84 20.45
C ARG A 82 -19.68 -20.61 20.14
N GLU A 83 -19.68 -21.44 19.10
CA GLU A 83 -20.83 -22.24 18.67
C GLU A 83 -20.97 -23.57 19.44
N LEU A 84 -19.98 -23.94 20.27
CA LEU A 84 -20.11 -25.09 21.16
C LEU A 84 -21.08 -24.78 22.31
N PRO A 85 -22.14 -25.58 22.52
CA PRO A 85 -22.98 -25.42 23.71
C PRO A 85 -22.16 -25.70 24.97
N VAL A 86 -22.43 -24.96 26.06
CA VAL A 86 -21.75 -25.06 27.38
C VAL A 86 -21.61 -26.51 27.88
N ASN A 87 -22.53 -27.39 27.51
CA ASN A 87 -22.56 -28.79 27.93
C ASN A 87 -21.51 -29.67 27.22
N ALA A 88 -20.98 -29.25 26.06
CA ALA A 88 -19.96 -29.97 25.31
C ALA A 88 -18.53 -29.68 25.78
N VAL A 89 -18.31 -28.50 26.39
CA VAL A 89 -16.99 -28.10 26.94
C VAL A 89 -16.63 -28.93 28.19
N ALA A 90 -17.63 -29.47 28.90
CA ALA A 90 -17.44 -30.30 30.08
C ALA A 90 -17.08 -31.77 29.81
N ALA A 91 -16.97 -32.19 28.53
CA ALA A 91 -16.80 -33.59 28.13
C ALA A 91 -15.44 -33.91 27.47
N LEU A 92 -14.48 -32.98 27.48
CA LEU A 92 -13.09 -33.28 27.10
C LEU A 92 -12.29 -33.68 28.37
N PRO A 93 -11.49 -34.78 28.32
CA PRO A 93 -10.69 -35.23 29.47
C PRO A 93 -9.57 -34.26 29.85
#